data_AF-A0A448Z992-F1
#
_entry.id   AF-A0A448Z992-F1
#
_cell.length_a   1.000
_cell.length_b   1.000
_cell.length_c   1.000
_cell.angle_alpha   90.00
_cell.angle_beta   90.00
_cell.angle_gamma   90.00
#
_symmetry.space_group_name_H-M   'P 1'
#
loop_
_entity.id
_entity.type
_entity.pdbx_description
1 polymer ?
#
loop_
_entity_poly.entity_id
_entity_poly.type
_entity_poly.pdbx_seq_one_letter_code
_entity_poly.pdbx_strand_id
1 'polypeptide(L)'
;MVKHGRNKKRRAGRIGKTKIKNSGNFKRWDPDLHKKIKNPTVREHWDPSKSFTANLAAIGLVGNPNSDVRNTNPLQKPKAVTDVSAIELFDIPDSDELAEQKEKRCPINEEDQKYIAKCMSKYGVDYGRAFRDIKINYMQHTENQLRKLGARFLLLSSDQRIVDVPEKVKSLVSTDGA
;
A
#
# COMPACT_ATOMS: atom_id res chain seq x y z
N MET A 1 -8.20 10.58 56.62
CA MET A 1 -7.69 10.01 55.34
C MET A 1 -8.86 9.55 54.49
N VAL A 2 -9.26 10.35 53.50
CA VAL A 2 -10.34 9.99 52.55
C VAL A 2 -9.72 9.21 51.40
N LYS A 3 -9.95 7.89 51.34
CA LYS A 3 -9.54 7.07 50.19
C LYS A 3 -10.44 7.39 48.99
N HIS A 4 -9.95 8.20 48.07
CA HIS A 4 -10.62 8.41 46.78
C HIS A 4 -10.48 7.14 45.92
N GLY A 5 -11.58 6.41 45.77
CA GLY A 5 -11.65 5.23 44.91
C GLY A 5 -12.91 5.20 44.04
N ARG A 6 -12.70 5.30 42.71
CA ARG A 6 -13.54 4.72 41.64
C ARG A 6 -14.91 5.33 41.32
N ASN A 7 -14.99 6.64 41.05
CA ASN A 7 -16.23 7.29 40.57
C ASN A 7 -16.48 7.27 39.04
N LYS A 8 -15.91 6.34 38.26
CA LYS A 8 -16.15 6.27 36.80
C LYS A 8 -17.09 5.15 36.33
N LYS A 9 -17.56 4.26 37.22
CA LYS A 9 -18.45 3.14 36.86
C LYS A 9 -19.93 3.35 37.18
N ARG A 10 -20.32 4.43 37.86
CA ARG A 10 -21.68 4.58 38.42
C ARG A 10 -22.76 5.00 37.41
N ARG A 11 -22.42 5.48 36.21
CA ARG A 11 -23.42 5.95 35.23
C ARG A 11 -24.09 4.85 34.40
N ALA A 12 -23.43 3.70 34.21
CA ALA A 12 -23.97 2.61 33.38
C ALA A 12 -25.13 1.85 34.06
N GLY A 13 -25.19 1.82 35.40
CA GLY A 13 -26.26 1.12 36.12
C GLY A 13 -27.61 1.86 36.15
N ARG A 14 -27.64 3.18 35.91
CA ARG A 14 -28.84 4.02 36.10
C ARG A 14 -29.76 4.08 34.87
N ILE A 15 -29.23 3.79 33.67
CA ILE A 15 -29.95 3.92 32.39
C ILE A 15 -30.48 2.56 31.89
N GLY A 16 -30.46 1.51 32.73
CA GLY A 16 -30.96 0.18 32.35
C GLY A 16 -30.15 -0.54 31.27
N LYS A 17 -29.10 0.07 30.73
CA LYS A 17 -28.15 -0.58 29.82
C LYS A 17 -27.14 -1.37 30.63
N THR A 18 -27.47 -2.63 30.91
CA THR A 18 -26.55 -3.60 31.50
C THR A 18 -25.28 -3.68 30.64
N LYS A 19 -24.10 -3.76 31.28
CA LYS A 19 -22.85 -4.03 30.54
C LYS A 19 -23.04 -5.34 29.79
N ILE A 20 -23.07 -5.30 28.45
CA ILE A 20 -23.09 -6.50 27.62
C ILE A 20 -21.81 -7.28 27.97
N LYS A 21 -21.99 -8.40 28.67
CA LYS A 21 -20.91 -9.33 28.96
C LYS A 21 -20.70 -10.13 27.68
N ASN A 22 -19.74 -9.72 26.85
CA ASN A 22 -19.30 -10.53 25.70
C ASN A 22 -18.51 -11.78 26.14
N SER A 23 -18.98 -12.51 27.16
CA SER A 23 -18.29 -13.69 27.69
C SER A 23 -18.31 -14.87 26.73
N GLY A 24 -19.32 -14.96 25.85
CA GLY A 24 -19.43 -16.07 24.88
C GLY A 24 -18.63 -15.86 23.59
N ASN A 25 -18.48 -14.61 23.12
CA ASN A 25 -17.95 -14.32 21.79
C ASN A 25 -16.57 -13.62 21.81
N PHE A 26 -16.06 -13.23 22.97
CA PHE A 26 -14.73 -12.64 23.06
C PHE A 26 -13.65 -13.73 23.01
N LYS A 27 -13.14 -14.00 21.82
CA LYS A 27 -11.91 -14.78 21.65
C LYS A 27 -10.73 -13.82 21.79
N ARG A 28 -9.89 -14.04 22.81
CA ARG A 28 -8.67 -13.23 23.03
C ARG A 28 -7.62 -13.47 21.95
N TRP A 29 -7.61 -14.66 21.38
CA TRP A 29 -6.76 -15.11 20.27
C TRP A 29 -7.58 -16.00 19.35
N ASP A 30 -7.27 -15.97 18.05
CA ASP A 30 -7.95 -16.80 17.05
C ASP A 30 -7.30 -18.19 17.00
N PRO A 31 -7.99 -19.28 17.39
CA PRO A 31 -7.43 -20.62 17.37
C PRO A 31 -7.14 -21.14 15.96
N ASP A 32 -7.82 -20.59 14.94
CA ASP A 32 -7.72 -21.04 13.56
C ASP A 32 -6.77 -20.16 12.72
N LEU A 33 -5.93 -19.34 13.36
CA LEU A 33 -5.01 -18.44 12.65
C LEU A 33 -4.11 -19.19 11.66
N HIS A 34 -3.64 -20.39 12.02
CA HIS A 34 -2.80 -21.25 11.19
C HIS A 34 -3.47 -21.58 9.83
N LYS A 35 -4.79 -21.80 9.81
CA LYS A 35 -5.55 -22.11 8.58
C LYS A 35 -5.60 -20.92 7.61
N LYS A 36 -5.44 -19.69 8.12
CA LYS A 36 -5.48 -18.45 7.34
C LYS A 36 -4.11 -18.04 6.77
N ILE A 37 -3.04 -18.75 7.13
CA ILE A 37 -1.69 -18.49 6.60
C ILE A 37 -1.68 -18.85 5.12
N LYS A 38 -1.37 -17.89 4.24
CA LYS A 38 -1.42 -18.10 2.78
C LYS A 38 -0.33 -19.02 2.26
N ASN A 39 0.88 -18.92 2.81
CA ASN A 39 2.02 -19.72 2.38
C ASN A 39 1.88 -21.16 2.92
N PRO A 40 1.89 -22.19 2.05
CA PRO A 40 1.69 -23.58 2.46
C PRO A 40 2.82 -24.08 3.37
N THR A 41 4.08 -23.74 3.07
CA THR A 41 5.26 -24.13 3.84
C THR A 41 5.20 -23.58 5.27
N VAL A 42 4.84 -22.29 5.42
CA VAL A 42 4.70 -21.68 6.75
C VAL A 42 3.54 -22.33 7.52
N ARG A 43 2.47 -22.73 6.83
CA ARG A 43 1.31 -23.39 7.44
C ARG A 43 1.65 -24.77 8.00
N GLU A 44 2.45 -25.56 7.28
CA GLU A 44 2.88 -26.90 7.70
C GLU A 44 3.75 -26.87 8.96
N HIS A 45 4.65 -25.89 9.07
CA HIS A 45 5.52 -25.71 10.23
C HIS A 45 4.89 -24.91 11.38
N TRP A 46 3.61 -24.52 11.27
CA TRP A 46 2.94 -23.70 12.28
C TRP A 46 2.31 -24.56 13.39
N ASP A 47 2.80 -24.45 14.62
CA ASP A 47 2.21 -25.10 15.79
C ASP A 47 1.20 -24.17 16.50
N PRO A 48 -0.12 -24.48 16.53
CA PRO A 48 -1.13 -23.65 17.20
C PRO A 48 -0.93 -23.51 18.71
N SER A 49 -0.15 -24.40 19.33
CA SER A 49 0.11 -24.41 20.78
C SER A 49 1.15 -23.39 21.19
N LYS A 50 2.01 -22.97 20.27
CA LYS A 50 3.10 -22.03 20.49
C LYS A 50 2.66 -20.59 20.24
N SER A 51 3.38 -19.65 20.84
CA SER A 51 3.18 -18.22 20.56
C SER A 51 3.64 -17.89 19.14
N PHE A 52 3.11 -16.80 18.58
CA PHE A 52 3.52 -16.28 17.27
C PHE A 52 5.04 -16.13 17.14
N THR A 53 5.70 -15.56 18.16
CA THR A 53 7.15 -15.36 18.15
C THR A 53 7.93 -16.66 18.26
N ALA A 54 7.45 -17.63 19.04
CA ALA A 54 8.07 -18.95 19.15
C ALA A 54 7.95 -19.76 17.84
N ASN A 55 6.82 -19.65 17.14
CA ASN A 55 6.66 -20.28 15.82
C ASN A 55 7.60 -19.67 14.79
N LEU A 56 7.68 -18.34 14.71
CA LEU A 56 8.60 -17.70 13.79
C LEU A 56 10.05 -18.09 14.09
N ALA A 57 10.45 -18.10 15.37
CA ALA A 57 11.79 -18.54 15.76
C ALA A 57 12.08 -20.00 15.37
N ALA A 58 11.10 -20.90 15.49
CA ALA A 58 11.24 -22.30 15.07
C ALA A 58 11.41 -22.46 13.54
N ILE A 59 10.85 -21.53 12.76
CA ILE A 59 11.01 -21.46 11.30
C ILE A 59 12.32 -20.74 10.90
N GLY A 60 13.01 -20.10 11.85
CA GLY A 60 14.20 -19.29 11.60
C GLY A 60 13.90 -17.81 11.26
N LEU A 61 12.68 -17.35 11.53
CA LEU A 61 12.24 -15.97 11.29
C LEU A 61 12.19 -15.15 12.58
N VAL A 62 12.42 -13.84 12.45
CA VAL A 62 12.34 -12.89 13.56
C VAL A 62 10.93 -12.32 13.67
N GLY A 63 10.30 -12.45 14.84
CA GLY A 63 8.94 -11.95 15.07
C GLY A 63 8.79 -10.44 15.22
N ASN A 64 9.88 -9.74 15.56
CA ASN A 64 9.91 -8.28 15.61
C ASN A 64 11.24 -7.78 15.01
N PRO A 65 11.29 -7.50 13.69
CA PRO A 65 12.54 -7.18 12.99
C PRO A 65 13.24 -5.92 13.51
N ASN A 66 12.49 -5.01 14.16
CA ASN A 66 13.03 -3.75 14.69
C ASN A 66 13.04 -3.70 16.23
N SER A 67 13.07 -4.85 16.91
CA SER A 67 13.22 -4.89 18.38
C SER A 67 14.48 -4.17 18.84
N ASP A 68 15.56 -4.36 18.09
CA ASP A 68 16.90 -3.97 18.53
C ASP A 68 17.11 -2.47 18.36
N VAL A 69 16.54 -1.89 17.30
CA VAL A 69 16.54 -0.44 17.05
C VAL A 69 15.81 0.31 18.17
N ARG A 70 14.70 -0.25 18.66
CA ARG A 70 13.85 0.38 19.70
C ARG A 70 14.44 0.32 21.11
N ASN A 71 15.29 -0.67 21.39
CA ASN A 71 15.89 -0.90 22.70
C ASN A 71 17.32 -0.37 22.81
N THR A 72 17.76 0.48 21.88
CA THR A 72 19.07 1.13 21.95
C THR A 72 19.12 2.11 23.13
N ASN A 73 19.45 1.59 24.30
CA ASN A 73 20.10 2.40 25.31
C ASN A 73 21.51 2.68 24.76
N PRO A 74 21.88 3.94 24.42
CA PRO A 74 23.10 4.25 23.65
C PRO A 74 24.43 3.86 24.35
N LEU A 75 24.34 3.33 25.58
CA LEU A 75 25.46 2.91 26.42
C LEU A 75 25.81 1.42 26.30
N GLN A 76 25.00 0.60 25.65
CA GLN A 76 25.25 -0.84 25.50
C GLN A 76 25.68 -1.15 24.07
N LYS A 77 26.99 -1.07 23.79
CA LYS A 77 27.55 -1.65 22.57
C LYS A 77 27.48 -3.18 22.67
N PRO A 78 26.96 -3.90 21.66
CA PRO A 78 26.99 -5.36 21.68
C PRO A 78 28.45 -5.86 21.72
N LYS A 79 28.71 -6.87 22.56
CA LYS A 79 30.01 -7.57 22.58
C LYS A 79 30.17 -8.29 21.25
N ALA A 80 31.31 -8.12 20.59
CA ALA A 80 31.63 -8.86 19.38
C ALA A 80 31.65 -10.36 19.69
N VAL A 81 30.73 -11.12 19.10
CA VAL A 81 30.71 -12.58 19.17
C VAL A 81 31.67 -13.06 18.07
N THR A 82 32.80 -13.63 18.45
CA THR A 82 33.87 -14.04 17.53
C THR A 82 33.66 -15.43 16.92
N ASP A 83 32.68 -16.18 17.41
CA ASP A 83 32.61 -17.63 17.20
C ASP A 83 31.26 -18.05 16.57
N VAL A 84 31.00 -17.64 15.33
CA VAL A 84 29.87 -18.19 14.55
C VAL A 84 30.45 -18.93 13.36
N SER A 85 30.36 -20.26 13.39
CA SER A 85 30.63 -21.12 12.23
C SER A 85 29.54 -20.83 11.19
N ALA A 86 29.92 -20.22 10.07
CA ALA A 86 29.01 -19.92 8.98
C ALA A 86 28.35 -21.23 8.50
N ILE A 87 27.06 -21.37 8.78
CA ILE A 87 26.19 -22.36 8.16
C ILE A 87 26.04 -21.90 6.71
N GLU A 88 26.23 -22.84 5.78
CA GLU A 88 26.29 -22.67 4.33
C GLU A 88 25.49 -21.46 3.81
N LEU A 89 26.15 -20.59 3.03
CA LEU A 89 25.48 -19.51 2.31
C LEU A 89 24.47 -20.14 1.35
N PHE A 90 23.18 -20.05 1.71
CA PHE A 90 22.11 -20.36 0.77
C PHE A 90 22.01 -19.23 -0.24
N ASP A 91 22.04 -19.57 -1.54
CA ASP A 91 21.69 -18.63 -2.61
C ASP A 91 20.18 -18.35 -2.52
N ILE A 92 19.83 -17.26 -1.85
CA ILE A 92 18.47 -16.73 -1.83
C ILE A 92 18.30 -15.95 -3.14
N PRO A 93 17.46 -16.40 -4.08
CA PRO A 93 17.19 -15.63 -5.29
C PRO A 93 16.59 -14.27 -4.92
N ASP A 94 16.99 -13.24 -5.65
CA ASP A 94 16.52 -11.88 -5.38
C ASP A 94 14.99 -11.83 -5.49
N SER A 95 14.35 -11.22 -4.49
CA SER A 95 12.88 -11.14 -4.39
C SER A 95 12.22 -10.50 -5.62
N ASP A 96 13.00 -9.81 -6.45
CA ASP A 96 12.59 -9.18 -7.70
C ASP A 96 12.29 -10.19 -8.81
N GLU A 97 12.87 -11.39 -8.77
CA GLU A 97 12.65 -12.44 -9.78
C GLU A 97 11.29 -13.16 -9.61
N LEU A 98 10.70 -13.11 -8.41
CA LEU A 98 9.47 -13.84 -8.07
C LEU A 98 8.18 -13.06 -8.35
N ALA A 99 8.28 -11.80 -8.77
CA ALA A 99 7.12 -10.99 -9.11
C ALA A 99 6.93 -10.98 -10.63
N GLU A 100 6.09 -11.90 -11.14
CA GLU A 100 5.52 -11.73 -12.48
C GLU A 100 4.95 -10.31 -12.59
N GLN A 101 5.52 -9.51 -13.50
CA GLN A 101 5.09 -8.15 -13.71
C GLN A 101 3.64 -8.19 -14.17
N LYS A 102 2.71 -7.91 -13.24
CA LYS A 102 1.30 -7.75 -13.57
C LYS A 102 1.18 -6.83 -14.77
N GLU A 103 0.42 -7.25 -15.77
CA GLU A 103 0.12 -6.46 -16.95
C GLU A 103 -0.19 -5.02 -16.53
N LYS A 104 0.66 -4.09 -16.97
CA LYS A 104 0.56 -2.67 -16.59
C LYS A 104 -0.77 -2.18 -17.14
N ARG A 105 -1.77 -1.95 -16.27
CA ARG A 105 -3.04 -1.33 -16.66
C ARG A 105 -2.74 -0.07 -17.46
N CYS A 106 -3.44 0.14 -18.58
CA CYS A 106 -3.32 1.37 -19.36
C CYS A 106 -3.31 2.58 -18.42
N PRO A 107 -2.27 3.44 -18.46
CA PRO A 107 -2.11 4.51 -17.48
C PRO A 107 -3.26 5.53 -17.44
N ILE A 108 -4.07 5.59 -18.50
CA ILE A 108 -5.23 6.48 -18.65
C ILE A 108 -6.41 5.70 -19.23
N ASN A 109 -7.61 5.96 -18.70
CA ASN A 109 -8.88 5.41 -19.19
C ASN A 109 -9.25 5.95 -20.59
N GLU A 110 -10.01 5.20 -21.38
CA GLU A 110 -10.40 5.59 -22.75
C GLU A 110 -11.16 6.93 -22.80
N GLU A 111 -12.11 7.15 -21.89
CA GLU A 111 -12.89 8.39 -21.82
C GLU A 111 -12.01 9.61 -21.52
N ASP A 112 -11.05 9.44 -20.63
CA ASP A 112 -10.08 10.48 -20.26
C ASP A 112 -9.18 10.85 -21.45
N GLN A 113 -8.79 9.86 -22.27
CA GLN A 113 -8.02 10.09 -23.50
C GLN A 113 -8.82 10.92 -24.51
N LYS A 114 -10.11 10.58 -24.74
CA LYS A 114 -10.99 11.34 -25.65
C LYS A 114 -11.21 12.77 -25.15
N TYR A 115 -11.41 12.91 -23.84
CA TYR A 115 -11.63 14.19 -23.19
C TYR A 115 -10.41 15.13 -23.33
N ILE A 116 -9.20 14.65 -23.02
CA ILE A 116 -8.00 15.47 -23.11
C ILE A 116 -7.61 15.78 -24.56
N ALA A 117 -7.82 14.84 -25.49
CA ALA A 117 -7.60 15.07 -26.91
C ALA A 117 -8.49 16.22 -27.42
N LYS A 118 -9.75 16.31 -26.97
CA LYS A 118 -10.65 17.43 -27.28
C LYS A 118 -10.14 18.76 -26.72
N CYS A 119 -9.63 18.77 -25.48
CA CYS A 119 -9.02 19.96 -24.88
C CYS A 119 -7.77 20.42 -25.65
N MET A 120 -6.89 19.47 -25.97
CA MET A 120 -5.63 19.70 -26.69
C MET A 120 -5.84 20.10 -28.15
N SER A 121 -6.90 19.61 -28.81
CA SER A 121 -7.24 20.01 -30.19
C SER A 121 -7.51 21.52 -30.29
N LYS A 122 -8.24 22.10 -29.32
CA LYS A 122 -8.52 23.54 -29.33
C LYS A 122 -7.37 24.37 -28.76
N TYR A 123 -6.84 24.01 -27.59
CA TYR A 123 -5.93 24.86 -26.81
C TYR A 123 -4.47 24.39 -26.80
N GLY A 124 -4.15 23.20 -27.30
CA GLY A 124 -2.80 22.64 -27.21
C GLY A 124 -2.41 22.37 -25.75
N VAL A 125 -1.28 22.92 -25.31
CA VAL A 125 -0.72 22.75 -23.96
C VAL A 125 -1.15 23.88 -23.01
N ASP A 126 -1.96 24.84 -23.47
CA ASP A 126 -2.45 25.96 -22.67
C ASP A 126 -3.61 25.53 -21.74
N TYR A 127 -3.29 24.79 -20.67
CA TYR A 127 -4.27 24.28 -19.72
C TYR A 127 -5.03 25.40 -18.97
N GLY A 128 -4.45 26.59 -18.81
CA GLY A 128 -5.14 27.73 -18.20
C GLY A 128 -6.31 28.26 -19.05
N ARG A 129 -6.19 28.18 -20.38
CA ARG A 129 -7.29 28.52 -21.30
C ARG A 129 -8.32 27.41 -21.35
N ALA A 130 -7.88 26.15 -21.38
CA ALA A 130 -8.77 24.98 -21.33
C ALA A 130 -9.59 24.94 -20.03
N PHE A 131 -8.99 25.31 -18.90
CA PHE A 131 -9.67 25.39 -17.61
C PHE A 131 -10.88 26.34 -17.64
N ARG A 132 -10.76 27.49 -18.29
CA ARG A 132 -11.81 28.52 -18.37
C ARG A 132 -12.93 28.19 -19.36
N ASP A 133 -12.69 27.28 -20.31
CA ASP A 133 -13.69 26.90 -21.30
C ASP A 133 -14.64 25.82 -20.74
N ILE A 134 -15.71 26.28 -20.11
CA ILE A 134 -16.73 25.42 -19.47
C ILE A 134 -17.38 24.45 -20.46
N LYS A 135 -17.44 24.79 -21.76
CA LYS A 135 -18.08 23.93 -22.77
C LYS A 135 -17.22 22.72 -23.13
N ILE A 136 -15.91 22.89 -23.09
CA ILE A 136 -14.96 21.81 -23.40
C ILE A 136 -14.55 21.09 -22.12
N ASN A 137 -14.24 21.84 -21.07
CA ASN A 137 -14.01 21.33 -19.73
C ASN A 137 -15.34 21.05 -19.01
N TYR A 138 -16.18 20.17 -19.57
CA TYR A 138 -17.46 19.82 -18.97
C TYR A 138 -17.31 19.06 -17.64
N MET A 139 -16.18 18.37 -17.43
CA MET A 139 -15.85 17.70 -16.17
C MET A 139 -15.35 18.66 -15.08
N GLN A 140 -15.26 19.95 -15.39
CA GLN A 140 -14.84 21.01 -14.46
C GLN A 140 -13.50 20.71 -13.77
N HIS A 141 -12.58 20.07 -14.48
CA HIS A 141 -11.26 19.79 -13.96
C HIS A 141 -10.50 21.06 -13.67
N THR A 142 -9.76 21.06 -12.55
CA THR A 142 -8.84 22.15 -12.23
C THR A 142 -7.67 22.18 -13.20
N GLU A 143 -7.02 23.33 -13.35
CA GLU A 143 -5.84 23.48 -14.22
C GLU A 143 -4.75 22.43 -13.93
N ASN A 144 -4.50 22.15 -12.65
CA ASN A 144 -3.51 21.16 -12.24
C ASN A 144 -3.90 19.72 -12.63
N GLN A 145 -5.20 19.41 -12.64
CA GLN A 145 -5.68 18.10 -13.10
C GLN A 145 -5.51 17.96 -14.61
N LEU A 146 -5.88 18.98 -15.39
CA LEU A 146 -5.68 19.00 -16.83
C LEU A 146 -4.19 18.88 -17.20
N ARG A 147 -3.31 19.57 -16.46
CA ARG A 147 -1.86 19.45 -16.68
C ARG A 147 -1.34 18.04 -16.41
N LYS A 148 -1.77 17.40 -15.31
CA LYS A 148 -1.37 16.03 -14.98
C LYS A 148 -1.89 15.03 -16.01
N LEU A 149 -3.14 15.19 -16.43
CA LEU A 149 -3.80 14.27 -17.37
C LEU A 149 -3.22 14.42 -18.78
N GLY A 150 -2.97 15.66 -19.21
CA GLY A 150 -2.25 15.95 -20.45
C GLY A 150 -0.81 15.45 -20.45
N ALA A 151 -0.05 15.64 -19.37
CA ALA A 151 1.31 15.12 -19.25
C ALA A 151 1.34 13.58 -19.35
N ARG A 152 0.38 12.90 -18.71
CA ARG A 152 0.23 11.44 -18.85
C ARG A 152 -0.11 11.05 -20.28
N PHE A 153 -1.01 11.78 -20.95
CA PHE A 153 -1.43 11.46 -22.32
C PHE A 153 -0.26 11.52 -23.31
N LEU A 154 0.63 12.51 -23.14
CA LEU A 154 1.84 12.64 -23.98
C LEU A 154 2.87 11.55 -23.73
N LEU A 155 2.87 10.96 -22.53
CA LEU A 155 3.76 9.87 -22.15
C LEU A 155 3.25 8.47 -22.58
N LEU A 156 1.99 8.36 -23.01
CA LEU A 156 1.45 7.08 -23.53
C LEU A 156 2.19 6.66 -24.80
N SER A 157 2.53 5.37 -24.92
CA SER A 157 3.05 4.79 -26.17
C SER A 157 1.96 4.68 -27.25
N SER A 158 2.34 4.42 -28.50
CA SER A 158 1.41 4.21 -29.62
C SER A 158 0.35 3.17 -29.30
N ASP A 159 0.75 2.05 -28.70
CA ASP A 159 -0.10 0.89 -28.47
C ASP A 159 -1.14 1.13 -27.36
N GLN A 160 -0.85 2.08 -26.45
CA GLN A 160 -1.72 2.45 -25.34
C GLN A 160 -2.69 3.58 -25.69
N ARG A 161 -2.50 4.24 -26.83
CA ARG A 161 -3.38 5.32 -27.29
C ARG A 161 -4.50 4.76 -28.13
N ILE A 162 -5.71 5.03 -27.67
CA ILE A 162 -6.95 4.73 -28.41
C ILE A 162 -7.33 5.90 -29.33
N VAL A 163 -6.88 7.11 -28.98
CA VAL A 163 -7.28 8.35 -29.66
C VAL A 163 -6.11 8.97 -30.40
N ASP A 164 -6.40 9.50 -31.60
CA ASP A 164 -5.43 10.22 -32.41
C ASP A 164 -4.86 11.45 -31.70
N VAL A 165 -3.57 11.68 -31.89
CA VAL A 165 -2.87 12.83 -31.32
C VAL A 165 -3.27 14.12 -32.07
N PRO A 166 -3.76 15.16 -31.38
CA PRO A 166 -4.11 16.42 -32.02
C PRO A 166 -2.90 17.12 -32.66
N GLU A 167 -3.09 17.76 -33.82
CA GLU A 167 -2.03 18.40 -34.61
C GLU A 167 -1.17 19.38 -33.81
N LYS A 168 -1.79 20.19 -32.93
CA LYS A 168 -1.11 21.19 -32.11
C LYS A 168 -0.12 20.61 -31.10
N VAL A 169 -0.26 19.33 -30.74
CA VAL A 169 0.55 18.67 -29.71
C VAL A 169 1.35 17.49 -30.27
N LYS A 170 1.21 17.24 -31.58
CA LYS A 170 1.90 16.15 -32.30
C LYS A 170 3.42 16.25 -32.18
N SER A 171 3.98 17.46 -32.10
CA SER A 171 5.42 17.68 -31.93
C SER A 171 5.96 17.36 -30.53
N LEU A 172 5.10 17.25 -29.52
CA LEU A 172 5.48 17.05 -28.12
C LEU A 172 5.30 15.60 -27.65
N VAL A 173 4.72 14.77 -28.51
CA VAL A 173 4.60 13.34 -28.26
C VAL A 173 5.96 12.68 -28.47
N SER A 174 6.42 11.94 -27.48
CA SER A 174 7.53 11.00 -27.67
C SER A 174 7.06 9.94 -28.66
N THR A 175 7.53 10.02 -29.90
CA THR A 175 7.41 8.93 -30.86
C THR A 175 8.47 7.91 -30.49
N ASP A 176 8.08 6.88 -29.74
CA ASP A 176 8.91 5.70 -29.55
C ASP A 176 8.98 4.98 -30.91
N GLY A 177 9.98 5.35 -31.72
CA GLY A 177 10.05 5.00 -33.13
C GLY A 177 11.30 5.55 -33.82
N ALA A 178 12.46 5.22 -33.27
CA ALA A 178 13.71 5.03 -34.00
C ALA A 178 14.36 3.74 -33.50
#